data_AF-A0A2X1YG14-F1
#
_entry.id   AF-A0A2X1YG14-F1
#
_cell.length_a   1.000
_cell.length_b   1.000
_cell.length_c   1.000
_cell.angle_alpha   90.00
_cell.angle_beta   90.00
_cell.angle_gamma   90.00
#
_symmetry.space_group_name_H-M   'P 1'
#
loop_
_entity.id
_entity.type
_entity.pdbx_description
1 polymer ?
#
loop_
_entity_poly.entity_id
_entity_poly.type
_entity_poly.pdbx_seq_one_letter_code
_entity_poly.pdbx_strand_id
1 'polypeptide(L)'
;MIKNDNSALASTSSFNSLNLSEAQLANLQQLGYEQMTAIQALTLPLALSAQDLIVQAHTGSGKTLVFALAILQTLDLSRIEAQALVLCPTRELATQVAEVIRKVGRSHPSLKVSLICGGASISRQQASLAQGTHIIVGTPGRIEDLINRGALPLGSVKTLVFDEADKMMDMGFYESLQYN
;
A
#
# COMPACT_ATOMS: atom_id res chain seq x y z
N MET A 1 11.14 3.18 -14.30
CA MET A 1 11.41 4.25 -13.32
C MET A 1 10.72 5.51 -13.80
N ILE A 2 9.75 6.02 -13.03
CA ILE A 2 8.98 7.23 -13.36
C ILE A 2 9.48 8.36 -12.45
N LYS A 3 9.92 9.46 -13.07
CA LYS A 3 10.34 10.70 -12.41
C LYS A 3 9.35 11.82 -12.74
N ASN A 4 9.17 12.75 -11.81
CA ASN A 4 8.30 13.90 -12.02
C ASN A 4 9.03 14.96 -12.84
N ASP A 5 9.19 14.73 -14.15
CA ASP A 5 9.74 15.71 -15.08
C ASP A 5 8.60 16.59 -15.59
N ASN A 6 8.69 17.89 -15.32
CA ASN A 6 7.57 18.84 -15.39
C ASN A 6 7.17 19.27 -16.83
N SER A 7 7.32 18.39 -17.82
CA SER A 7 7.04 18.70 -19.23
C SER A 7 5.96 17.78 -19.81
N ALA A 8 4.78 18.37 -20.05
CA ALA A 8 3.73 17.90 -20.97
C ALA A 8 2.83 16.72 -20.56
N LEU A 9 2.05 16.83 -19.47
CA LEU A 9 0.83 16.03 -19.28
C LEU A 9 -0.33 16.88 -18.75
N ALA A 10 -1.08 17.49 -19.66
CA ALA A 10 -2.24 18.34 -19.32
C ALA A 10 -3.60 17.73 -19.73
N SER A 11 -3.69 16.46 -20.15
CA SER A 11 -4.93 15.95 -20.75
C SER A 11 -5.75 14.94 -19.95
N THR A 12 -5.28 14.36 -18.85
CA THR A 12 -6.13 13.50 -18.00
C THR A 12 -5.72 13.56 -16.52
N SER A 13 -6.07 14.66 -15.84
CA SER A 13 -5.92 14.79 -14.39
C SER A 13 -7.11 14.24 -13.60
N SER A 14 -8.24 13.92 -14.24
CA SER A 14 -9.44 13.47 -13.51
C SER A 14 -9.39 11.97 -13.18
N PHE A 15 -9.75 11.61 -11.95
CA PHE A 15 -9.92 10.20 -11.55
C PHE A 15 -10.97 9.46 -12.41
N ASN A 16 -11.94 10.18 -12.99
CA ASN A 16 -12.96 9.58 -13.88
C ASN A 16 -12.36 9.04 -15.20
N SER A 17 -11.11 9.39 -15.52
CA SER A 17 -10.40 8.80 -16.66
C SER A 17 -9.83 7.40 -16.37
N LEU A 18 -9.86 6.95 -15.12
CA LEU A 18 -9.34 5.66 -14.69
C LEU A 18 -10.44 4.59 -14.71
N ASN A 19 -10.03 3.34 -14.90
CA ASN A 19 -10.92 2.18 -14.79
C ASN A 19 -11.16 1.77 -13.33
N LEU A 20 -11.83 2.65 -12.57
CA LEU A 20 -12.25 2.42 -11.19
C LEU A 20 -13.76 2.19 -11.14
N SER A 21 -14.23 1.43 -10.15
CA SER A 21 -15.68 1.24 -9.93
C SER A 21 -16.35 2.56 -9.56
N GLU A 22 -17.65 2.70 -9.87
CA GLU A 22 -18.44 3.88 -9.50
C GLU A 22 -18.41 4.14 -7.99
N ALA A 23 -18.47 3.07 -7.18
CA ALA A 23 -18.36 3.16 -5.72
C ALA A 23 -16.99 3.71 -5.28
N GLN A 24 -15.91 3.34 -5.97
CA GLN A 24 -14.57 3.84 -5.68
C GLN A 24 -14.43 5.32 -6.07
N LEU A 25 -14.94 5.72 -7.24
CA LEU A 25 -14.95 7.11 -7.70
C LEU A 25 -15.77 8.00 -6.74
N ALA A 26 -16.95 7.54 -6.31
CA ALA A 26 -17.78 8.25 -5.35
C ALA A 26 -17.09 8.40 -3.98
N ASN A 27 -16.40 7.36 -3.50
CA ASN A 27 -15.62 7.44 -2.26
C ASN A 27 -14.45 8.44 -2.39
N LEU A 28 -13.75 8.45 -3.52
CA LEU A 28 -12.69 9.44 -3.78
C LEU A 28 -13.22 10.87 -3.75
N GLN A 29 -14.37 11.12 -4.40
CA GLN A 29 -15.03 12.42 -4.36
C GLN A 29 -15.43 12.83 -2.94
N GLN A 30 -16.02 11.91 -2.16
CA GLN A 30 -16.39 12.18 -0.76
C GLN A 30 -15.19 12.50 0.14
N LEU A 31 -14.02 11.91 -0.16
CA LEU A 31 -12.76 12.18 0.53
C LEU A 31 -12.09 13.48 0.06
N GLY A 32 -12.64 14.18 -0.94
CA GLY A 32 -12.10 15.42 -1.48
C GLY A 32 -11.00 15.24 -2.54
N TYR A 33 -10.87 14.05 -3.14
CA TYR A 33 -9.95 13.82 -4.25
C TYR A 33 -10.59 14.27 -5.57
N GLU A 34 -10.50 15.56 -5.87
CA GLU A 34 -11.10 16.16 -7.07
C GLU A 34 -10.29 15.89 -8.34
N GLN A 35 -8.96 16.02 -8.25
CA GLN A 35 -8.01 15.84 -9.36
C GLN A 35 -6.78 15.08 -8.88
N MET A 36 -6.21 14.29 -9.78
CA MET A 36 -4.94 13.61 -9.58
C MET A 36 -3.80 14.63 -9.53
N THR A 37 -2.85 14.40 -8.62
CA THR A 37 -1.54 15.07 -8.69
C THR A 37 -0.77 14.60 -9.93
N ALA A 38 0.29 15.33 -10.33
CA ALA A 38 1.10 14.95 -11.49
C ALA A 38 1.65 13.52 -11.38
N ILE A 39 2.17 13.14 -10.21
CA ILE A 39 2.68 11.77 -10.01
C ILE A 39 1.56 10.74 -10.08
N GLN A 40 0.35 11.06 -9.59
CA GLN A 40 -0.81 10.17 -9.66
C GLN A 40 -1.26 9.96 -11.11
N ALA A 41 -1.39 11.02 -11.90
CA ALA A 41 -1.78 10.94 -13.31
C ALA A 41 -0.78 10.11 -14.14
N LEU A 42 0.52 10.22 -13.83
CA LEU A 42 1.58 9.44 -14.46
C LEU A 42 1.58 7.95 -14.08
N THR A 43 1.16 7.63 -12.86
CA THR A 43 1.42 6.30 -12.27
C THR A 43 0.17 5.46 -12.07
N LEU A 44 -1.01 6.06 -11.82
CA LEU A 44 -2.25 5.32 -11.58
C LEU A 44 -2.67 4.42 -12.75
N PRO A 45 -2.64 4.85 -14.03
CA PRO A 45 -2.97 3.96 -15.14
C PRO A 45 -2.08 2.71 -15.20
N LEU A 46 -0.80 2.86 -14.87
CA LEU A 46 0.17 1.77 -14.86
C LEU A 46 0.00 0.87 -13.64
N ALA A 47 -0.24 1.46 -12.46
CA ALA A 47 -0.43 0.72 -11.23
C ALA A 47 -1.73 -0.10 -11.25
N LEU A 48 -2.81 0.47 -11.79
CA LEU A 48 -4.11 -0.20 -11.94
C LEU A 48 -4.09 -1.32 -13.00
N SER A 49 -3.10 -1.31 -13.91
CA SER A 49 -2.87 -2.41 -14.85
C SER A 49 -1.90 -3.48 -14.30
N ALA A 50 -1.63 -3.46 -12.99
CA ALA A 50 -0.77 -4.42 -12.28
C ALA A 50 0.65 -4.51 -12.85
N GLN A 51 1.19 -3.40 -13.37
CA GLN A 51 2.59 -3.32 -13.79
C GLN A 51 3.51 -3.06 -12.59
N ASP A 52 4.73 -3.61 -12.64
CA ASP A 52 5.77 -3.31 -11.67
C ASP A 52 6.29 -1.88 -11.85
N LEU A 53 6.37 -1.13 -10.75
CA LEU A 53 6.71 0.29 -10.78
C LEU A 53 7.80 0.65 -9.79
N ILE A 54 8.75 1.47 -10.26
CA ILE A 54 9.65 2.27 -9.42
C ILE A 54 9.28 3.73 -9.62
N VAL A 55 8.80 4.36 -8.55
CA VAL A 55 8.28 5.73 -8.55
C VAL A 55 9.13 6.58 -7.62
N GLN A 56 9.75 7.62 -8.16
CA GLN A 56 10.54 8.57 -7.38
C GLN A 56 9.86 9.95 -7.37
N ALA A 57 9.41 10.37 -6.20
CA ALA A 57 8.83 11.69 -5.98
C ALA A 57 9.00 12.12 -4.51
N HIS A 58 8.91 13.43 -4.24
CA HIS A 58 9.01 13.95 -2.87
C HIS A 58 7.87 13.45 -1.95
N THR A 59 8.05 13.51 -0.63
CA THR A 59 6.99 13.24 0.35
C THR A 59 5.83 14.21 0.17
N GLY A 60 4.58 13.75 0.35
CA GLY A 60 3.38 14.58 0.12
C GLY A 60 2.96 14.72 -1.35
N SER A 61 3.67 14.11 -2.31
CA SER A 61 3.29 14.10 -3.74
C SER A 61 2.02 13.28 -4.06
N GLY A 62 1.54 12.47 -3.11
CA GLY A 62 0.32 11.66 -3.28
C GLY A 62 0.55 10.21 -3.71
N LYS A 63 1.79 9.70 -3.62
CA LYS A 63 2.15 8.30 -3.95
C LYS A 63 1.35 7.25 -3.18
N THR A 64 1.00 7.53 -1.92
CA THR A 64 0.21 6.60 -1.09
C THR A 64 -1.13 6.25 -1.72
N LEU A 65 -1.79 7.21 -2.37
CA LEU A 65 -3.06 6.96 -3.06
C LEU A 65 -2.88 6.02 -4.26
N VAL A 66 -1.74 6.11 -4.95
CA VAL A 66 -1.43 5.30 -6.14
C VAL A 66 -1.44 3.81 -5.79
N PHE A 67 -0.59 3.40 -4.83
CA PHE A 67 -0.51 2.00 -4.47
C PHE A 67 -1.74 1.53 -3.67
N ALA A 68 -2.39 2.42 -2.90
CA ALA A 68 -3.60 2.06 -2.18
C ALA A 68 -4.73 1.67 -3.16
N LEU A 69 -4.93 2.45 -4.23
CA LEU A 69 -5.92 2.13 -5.26
C LEU A 69 -5.53 0.89 -6.07
N ALA A 70 -4.24 0.72 -6.39
CA ALA A 70 -3.74 -0.47 -7.08
C ALA A 70 -3.95 -1.76 -6.27
N ILE A 71 -3.70 -1.72 -4.95
CA ILE A 71 -3.99 -2.84 -4.05
C ILE A 71 -5.49 -3.15 -4.08
N LEU A 72 -6.35 -2.15 -3.83
CA LEU A 72 -7.79 -2.36 -3.78
C LEU A 72 -8.37 -2.92 -5.10
N GLN A 73 -7.82 -2.52 -6.25
CA GLN A 73 -8.23 -2.99 -7.57
C GLN A 73 -8.05 -4.51 -7.76
N THR A 74 -7.08 -5.11 -7.08
CA THR A 74 -6.68 -6.51 -7.28
C THR A 74 -7.12 -7.45 -6.15
N LEU A 75 -7.68 -6.90 -5.07
CA LEU A 75 -8.12 -7.68 -3.91
C LEU A 75 -9.34 -8.55 -4.20
N ASP A 76 -9.27 -9.79 -3.74
CA ASP A 76 -10.41 -10.68 -3.58
C ASP A 76 -10.88 -10.68 -2.12
N LEU A 77 -11.94 -9.93 -1.83
CA LEU A 77 -12.50 -9.81 -0.47
C LEU A 77 -13.24 -11.06 0.01
N SER A 78 -13.47 -12.05 -0.86
CA SER A 78 -14.05 -13.33 -0.45
C SER A 78 -13.03 -14.21 0.31
N ARG A 79 -11.74 -13.92 0.15
CA ARG A 79 -10.62 -14.65 0.75
C ARG A 79 -9.95 -13.82 1.83
N ILE A 80 -10.17 -14.21 3.09
CA ILE A 80 -9.61 -13.52 4.26
C ILE A 80 -8.15 -13.95 4.50
N GLU A 81 -7.30 -13.70 3.51
CA GLU A 81 -5.89 -14.04 3.45
C GLU A 81 -5.08 -12.81 3.06
N ALA A 82 -3.84 -12.72 3.54
CA ALA A 82 -2.96 -11.60 3.20
C ALA A 82 -2.65 -11.61 1.70
N GLN A 83 -3.13 -10.60 0.98
CA GLN A 83 -3.00 -10.46 -0.47
C GLN A 83 -2.09 -9.29 -0.88
N ALA A 84 -1.88 -8.34 0.03
CA ALA A 84 -0.94 -7.25 -0.17
C ALA A 84 -0.11 -6.99 1.10
N LEU A 85 1.17 -6.66 0.89
CA LEU A 85 2.11 -6.25 1.93
C LEU A 85 2.71 -4.89 1.59
N VAL A 86 2.59 -3.95 2.51
CA VAL A 86 3.21 -2.61 2.43
C VAL A 86 4.23 -2.47 3.53
N LEU A 87 5.49 -2.29 3.16
CA LEU A 87 6.61 -2.06 4.07
C LEU A 87 6.91 -0.57 4.15
N CYS A 88 6.98 -0.07 5.39
CA CYS A 88 7.33 1.31 5.68
C CYS A 88 8.49 1.36 6.69
N PRO A 89 9.41 2.35 6.59
CA PRO A 89 10.58 2.46 7.47
C PRO A 89 10.23 2.72 8.94
N THR A 90 9.11 3.39 9.22
CA THR A 90 8.72 3.77 10.59
C THR A 90 7.29 3.36 10.90
N ARG A 91 7.00 3.21 12.20
CA ARG A 91 5.66 2.88 12.69
C ARG A 91 4.66 4.00 12.39
N GLU A 92 5.11 5.24 12.47
CA GLU A 92 4.30 6.43 12.25
C GLU A 92 3.86 6.49 10.79
N LEU A 93 4.77 6.24 9.84
CA LEU A 93 4.44 6.16 8.42
C LEU A 93 3.53 4.96 8.12
N ALA A 94 3.82 3.78 8.67
CA ALA A 94 2.96 2.61 8.52
C ALA A 94 1.52 2.88 9.02
N THR A 95 1.38 3.63 10.12
CA THR A 95 0.08 4.02 10.67
C THR A 95 -0.66 4.93 9.70
N GLN A 96 0.01 5.97 9.19
CA GLN A 96 -0.57 6.90 8.21
C GLN A 96 -1.00 6.19 6.92
N VAL A 97 -0.16 5.30 6.40
CA VAL A 97 -0.46 4.49 5.20
C VAL A 97 -1.67 3.60 5.43
N ALA A 98 -1.74 2.89 6.57
CA ALA A 98 -2.89 2.06 6.91
C ALA A 98 -4.19 2.88 7.03
N GLU A 99 -4.13 4.09 7.56
CA GLU A 99 -5.28 5.00 7.60
C GLU A 99 -5.74 5.44 6.22
N VAL A 100 -4.82 5.78 5.31
CA VAL A 100 -5.16 6.13 3.93
C VAL A 100 -5.84 4.96 3.24
N ILE A 101 -5.26 3.76 3.32
CA ILE A 101 -5.83 2.55 2.72
C ILE A 101 -7.25 2.29 3.25
N ARG A 102 -7.48 2.40 4.56
CA ARG A 102 -8.81 2.24 5.15
C ARG A 102 -9.80 3.30 4.68
N LYS A 103 -9.38 4.56 4.55
CA LYS A 103 -10.23 5.66 4.05
C LYS A 103 -10.65 5.41 2.60
N VAL A 104 -9.68 5.12 1.73
CA VAL A 104 -9.95 4.92 0.30
C VAL A 104 -10.64 3.58 0.02
N GLY A 105 -10.53 2.62 0.95
CA GLY A 105 -11.23 1.33 0.90
C GLY A 105 -12.61 1.31 1.56
N ARG A 106 -13.19 2.45 1.97
CA ARG A 106 -14.52 2.50 2.62
C ARG A 106 -15.65 1.93 1.77
N SER A 107 -15.51 1.95 0.45
CA SER A 107 -16.37 1.31 -0.54
C SER A 107 -16.38 -0.24 -0.44
N HIS A 108 -15.48 -0.82 0.37
CA HIS A 108 -15.31 -2.26 0.56
C HIS A 108 -15.62 -2.67 2.02
N PRO A 109 -16.87 -3.00 2.38
CA PRO A 109 -17.30 -3.21 3.77
C PRO A 109 -16.54 -4.31 4.53
N SER A 110 -16.06 -5.34 3.82
CA SER A 110 -15.36 -6.49 4.41
C SER A 110 -13.84 -6.32 4.42
N LEU A 111 -13.31 -5.17 3.99
CA LEU A 111 -11.88 -4.93 3.93
C LEU A 111 -11.25 -5.01 5.33
N LYS A 112 -10.13 -5.73 5.42
CA LYS A 112 -9.35 -5.88 6.65
C LYS A 112 -7.92 -5.45 6.39
N VAL A 113 -7.46 -4.47 7.17
CA VAL A 113 -6.10 -3.90 7.09
C VAL A 113 -5.44 -4.04 8.45
N SER A 114 -4.36 -4.83 8.51
CA SER A 114 -3.59 -5.05 9.74
C SER A 114 -2.35 -4.16 9.77
N LEU A 115 -2.14 -3.49 10.91
CA LEU A 115 -0.94 -2.69 11.18
C LEU A 115 0.05 -3.50 12.03
N ILE A 116 1.23 -3.77 11.50
CA ILE A 116 2.22 -4.69 12.07
C ILE A 116 3.56 -3.98 12.28
N CYS A 117 3.73 -3.41 13.46
CA CYS A 117 4.92 -2.61 13.81
C CYS A 117 5.50 -3.03 15.17
N GLY A 118 6.78 -2.70 15.39
CA GLY A 118 7.43 -2.81 16.70
C GLY A 118 6.74 -1.99 17.81
N GLY A 119 7.08 -2.26 19.07
CA GLY A 119 6.55 -1.55 20.24
C GLY A 119 5.18 -2.00 20.74
N ALA A 120 4.41 -2.74 19.93
CA ALA A 120 3.23 -3.47 20.38
C ALA A 120 3.56 -4.91 20.77
N SER A 121 2.76 -5.52 21.66
CA SER A 121 2.87 -6.94 22.00
C SER A 121 2.76 -7.80 20.74
N ILE A 122 3.75 -8.67 20.52
CA ILE A 122 3.75 -9.60 19.40
C ILE A 122 2.58 -10.57 19.47
N SER A 123 2.26 -11.08 20.67
CA SER A 123 1.15 -12.03 20.87
C SER A 123 -0.20 -11.40 20.49
N ARG A 124 -0.39 -10.10 20.76
CA ARG A 124 -1.59 -9.37 20.31
C ARG A 124 -1.66 -9.30 18.78
N GLN A 125 -0.53 -9.04 18.11
CA GLN A 125 -0.48 -9.02 16.64
C GLN A 125 -0.73 -10.40 16.05
N GLN A 126 -0.17 -11.46 16.62
CA GLN A 126 -0.45 -12.85 16.22
C GLN A 126 -1.94 -13.17 16.35
N ALA A 127 -2.56 -12.83 17.48
CA ALA A 127 -4.00 -13.03 17.69
C ALA A 127 -4.85 -12.23 16.67
N SER A 128 -4.46 -11.00 16.34
CA SER A 128 -5.12 -10.20 15.30
C SER A 128 -4.96 -10.80 13.91
N LEU A 129 -3.78 -11.34 13.58
CA LEU A 129 -3.52 -11.98 12.29
C LEU A 129 -4.28 -13.30 12.13
N ALA A 130 -4.48 -14.05 13.23
CA ALA A 130 -5.29 -15.26 13.25
C ALA A 130 -6.78 -15.01 12.90
N GLN A 131 -7.27 -13.78 13.04
CA GLN A 131 -8.62 -13.38 12.58
C GLN A 131 -8.70 -13.11 11.07
N GLY A 132 -7.58 -13.27 10.37
CA GLY A 132 -7.42 -13.01 8.94
C GLY A 132 -7.33 -11.52 8.60
N THR A 133 -6.65 -11.21 7.50
CA THR A 133 -6.46 -9.85 7.00
C THR A 133 -6.26 -9.87 5.50
N HIS A 134 -6.64 -8.81 4.78
CA HIS A 134 -6.44 -8.72 3.33
C HIS A 134 -5.15 -7.96 2.99
N ILE A 135 -4.86 -6.91 3.77
CA ILE A 135 -3.70 -6.04 3.58
C ILE A 135 -2.92 -5.97 4.89
N ILE A 136 -1.60 -6.15 4.79
CA ILE A 136 -0.67 -5.89 5.89
C ILE A 136 0.10 -4.61 5.58
N VAL A 137 0.17 -3.71 6.55
CA VAL A 137 1.04 -2.53 6.53
C VAL A 137 1.96 -2.63 7.74
N GLY A 138 3.27 -2.52 7.58
CA GLY A 138 4.18 -2.75 8.70
C GLY A 138 5.61 -2.34 8.50
N THR A 139 6.38 -2.43 9.60
CA THR A 139 7.83 -2.20 9.60
C THR A 139 8.59 -3.50 9.35
N PRO A 140 9.67 -3.51 8.55
CA PRO A 140 10.38 -4.73 8.14
C PRO A 140 10.71 -5.68 9.30
N GLY A 141 11.37 -5.19 10.36
CA GLY A 141 11.80 -6.06 11.46
C GLY A 141 10.67 -6.80 12.20
N ARG A 142 9.48 -6.19 12.33
CA ARG A 142 8.33 -6.88 12.94
C ARG A 142 7.67 -7.87 11.98
N ILE A 143 7.64 -7.55 10.68
CA ILE A 143 7.14 -8.46 9.65
C ILE A 143 8.01 -9.72 9.62
N GLU A 144 9.33 -9.55 9.60
CA GLU A 144 10.31 -10.63 9.63
C GLU A 144 10.16 -11.53 10.88
N ASP A 145 10.05 -10.94 12.08
CA ASP A 145 9.85 -11.68 13.34
C ASP A 145 8.56 -12.54 13.31
N LEU A 146 7.48 -12.04 12.70
CA LEU A 146 6.23 -12.80 12.56
C LEU A 146 6.30 -13.90 11.49
N ILE A 147 7.03 -13.68 10.40
CA ILE A 147 7.30 -14.70 9.37
C ILE A 147 8.13 -15.84 9.99
N ASN A 148 9.22 -15.52 10.69
CA ASN A 148 10.11 -16.50 11.32
C ASN A 148 9.40 -17.36 12.38
N ARG A 149 8.31 -16.84 12.97
CA ARG A 149 7.45 -17.57 13.92
C ARG A 149 6.33 -18.38 13.24
N GLY A 150 6.22 -18.34 11.92
CA GLY A 150 5.12 -18.96 11.17
C GLY A 150 3.76 -18.32 11.41
N ALA A 151 3.72 -17.10 11.96
CA ALA A 151 2.48 -16.41 12.31
C ALA A 151 1.93 -15.50 11.19
N LEU A 152 2.70 -15.33 10.11
CA LEU A 152 2.35 -14.48 8.98
C LEU A 152 2.55 -15.24 7.66
N PRO A 153 1.57 -16.04 7.21
CA PRO A 153 1.65 -16.69 5.91
C PRO A 153 1.50 -15.65 4.80
N LEU A 154 2.45 -15.63 3.85
CA LEU A 154 2.47 -14.68 2.72
C LEU A 154 2.18 -15.36 1.37
N GLY A 155 1.79 -16.63 1.34
CA GLY A 155 1.58 -17.39 0.10
C GLY A 155 0.51 -16.85 -0.85
N SER A 156 -0.36 -15.96 -0.37
CA SER A 156 -1.42 -15.31 -1.15
C SER A 156 -1.10 -13.86 -1.51
N VAL A 157 0.06 -13.33 -1.10
CA VAL A 157 0.47 -11.96 -1.41
C VAL A 157 0.82 -11.86 -2.89
N LYS A 158 0.10 -10.99 -3.61
CA LYS A 158 0.33 -10.68 -5.02
C LYS A 158 0.87 -9.27 -5.25
N THR A 159 0.76 -8.40 -4.25
CA THR A 159 1.23 -7.02 -4.32
C THR A 159 2.16 -6.72 -3.14
N LEU A 160 3.39 -6.34 -3.46
CA LEU A 160 4.38 -5.89 -2.49
C LEU A 160 4.72 -4.42 -2.77
N VAL A 161 4.71 -3.59 -1.72
CA VAL A 161 5.03 -2.17 -1.80
C VAL A 161 6.14 -1.86 -0.81
N PHE A 162 7.18 -1.16 -1.28
CA PHE A 162 8.21 -0.55 -0.44
C PHE A 162 8.01 0.96 -0.46
N ASP A 163 7.46 1.53 0.62
CA ASP A 163 7.30 2.98 0.77
C ASP A 163 8.51 3.58 1.48
N GLU A 164 9.08 4.67 0.95
CA GLU A 164 10.39 5.21 1.35
C GLU A 164 11.50 4.15 1.33
N ALA A 165 11.62 3.45 0.19
CA ALA A 165 12.58 2.35 -0.02
C ALA A 165 14.05 2.77 0.15
N ASP A 166 14.38 4.00 -0.22
CA ASP A 166 15.69 4.63 -0.03
C ASP A 166 16.03 4.76 1.46
N LYS A 167 15.10 5.28 2.26
CA LYS A 167 15.27 5.35 3.71
C LYS A 167 15.39 3.97 4.34
N MET A 168 14.66 2.98 3.80
CA MET A 168 14.84 1.61 4.26
C MET A 168 16.23 1.04 3.93
N MET A 169 16.85 1.45 2.81
CA MET A 169 18.25 1.13 2.50
C MET A 169 19.20 1.76 3.52
N ASP A 170 19.02 3.05 3.82
CA ASP A 170 19.87 3.78 4.77
C ASP A 170 19.83 3.20 6.19
N MET A 171 18.71 2.58 6.56
CA MET A 171 18.52 1.90 7.84
C MET A 171 19.08 0.46 7.88
N GLY A 172 19.65 -0.03 6.78
CA GLY A 172 20.24 -1.37 6.68
C GLY A 172 19.24 -2.51 6.50
N PHE A 173 17.97 -2.23 6.19
CA PHE A 173 16.95 -3.29 6.12
C PHE A 173 17.18 -4.32 5.00
N TYR A 174 17.95 -3.99 3.96
CA TYR A 174 18.21 -4.93 2.87
C TYR A 174 19.15 -6.06 3.25
N GLU A 175 19.93 -5.90 4.32
CA GLU A 175 20.77 -6.98 4.85
C GLU A 175 19.90 -8.16 5.34
N SER A 176 18.67 -7.91 5.79
CA SER A 176 17.73 -8.98 6.16
C SER A 176 16.90 -9.53 4.99
N LEU A 177 16.88 -8.84 3.84
CA LEU A 177 16.28 -9.34 2.59
C LEU A 177 17.23 -10.26 1.80
N GLN A 178 18.53 -10.23 2.09
CA GLN A 178 19.52 -11.15 1.54
C GLN A 178 19.57 -12.43 2.39
N TYR A 179 18.75 -13.42 2.08
CA TYR A 179 19.00 -14.81 2.48
C TYR A 179 19.04 -15.72 1.26
N ASN A 180 20.05 -16.61 1.28
CA ASN A 180 20.36 -17.66 0.31
C ASN A 180 19.26 -18.73 0.21
#